data_AF-A0A4R3E8A6-F1
#
_entry.id   AF-A0A4R3E8A6-F1
#
_cell.length_a   1.000
_cell.length_b   1.000
_cell.length_c   1.000
_cell.angle_alpha   90.00
_cell.angle_beta   90.00
_cell.angle_gamma   90.00
#
_symmetry.space_group_name_H-M   'P 1'
#
loop_
_entity.id
_entity.type
_entity.pdbx_description
1 polymer ?
#
loop_
_entity_poly.entity_id
_entity_poly.type
_entity_poly.pdbx_seq_one_letter_code
_entity_poly.pdbx_strand_id
1 'polypeptide(L)'
;MRAQIRAWALSCMGLIAAAAPAGAAPLIMSCAYVDGTPTTGNRDVFINQIIIDSDKPMITIRVAQTIGTTAPWEWIYDDLNGNSLVVIGLKDGSFAASATRSGSVSSFIYTKPSGVLIWSFTTRYGAEAYRFTCRP
;
A
#
# COMPACT_ATOMS: atom_id res chain seq x y z
N MET A 1 -64.08 -8.02 -34.87
CA MET A 1 -62.91 -7.78 -35.74
C MET A 1 -61.85 -7.09 -34.90
N ARG A 2 -60.62 -7.61 -34.90
CA ARG A 2 -59.46 -7.10 -34.14
C ARG A 2 -58.85 -5.92 -34.90
N ALA A 3 -58.57 -4.81 -34.20
CA ALA A 3 -57.65 -3.78 -34.69
C ALA A 3 -56.69 -3.41 -33.55
N GLN A 4 -55.41 -3.71 -33.77
CA GLN A 4 -54.30 -3.51 -32.85
C GLN A 4 -53.94 -2.02 -32.76
N ILE A 5 -53.90 -1.46 -31.55
CA ILE A 5 -53.26 -0.17 -31.30
C ILE A 5 -51.80 -0.46 -30.91
N ARG A 6 -50.87 -0.04 -31.77
CA ARG A 6 -49.43 -0.22 -31.58
C ARG A 6 -48.91 0.73 -30.51
N ALA A 7 -48.34 0.15 -29.45
CA ALA A 7 -47.53 0.84 -28.46
C ALA A 7 -46.26 1.40 -29.12
N TRP A 8 -46.08 2.72 -29.06
CA TRP A 8 -44.78 3.36 -29.22
C TRP A 8 -44.47 4.09 -27.93
N ALA A 9 -43.99 3.31 -26.94
CA ALA A 9 -43.26 3.85 -25.81
C ALA A 9 -41.89 4.31 -26.34
N LEU A 10 -41.71 5.61 -26.53
CA LEU A 10 -40.37 6.19 -26.61
C LEU A 10 -39.76 6.11 -25.21
N SER A 11 -39.10 4.99 -24.93
CA SER A 11 -38.16 4.83 -23.83
C SER A 11 -37.01 5.80 -24.02
N CYS A 12 -37.09 6.97 -23.38
CA CYS A 12 -35.90 7.67 -22.92
C CYS A 12 -35.29 6.85 -21.77
N MET A 13 -34.68 5.71 -22.11
CA MET A 13 -33.68 5.09 -21.25
C MET A 13 -32.49 6.05 -21.23
N GLY A 14 -32.54 7.00 -20.28
CA GLY A 14 -31.35 7.68 -19.84
C GLY A 14 -30.37 6.60 -19.41
N LEU A 15 -29.26 6.49 -20.16
CA LEU A 15 -28.07 5.84 -19.66
C LEU A 15 -27.64 6.63 -18.41
N ILE A 16 -28.10 6.18 -17.25
CA ILE A 16 -27.40 6.42 -16.01
C ILE A 16 -26.12 5.61 -16.17
N ALA A 17 -25.11 6.22 -16.80
CA ALA A 17 -23.75 5.74 -16.71
C ALA A 17 -23.43 5.73 -15.22
N ALA A 18 -23.52 4.56 -14.60
CA ALA A 18 -22.99 4.33 -13.27
C ALA A 18 -21.51 4.68 -13.37
N ALA A 19 -21.16 5.89 -12.94
CA ALA A 19 -19.77 6.25 -12.72
C ALA A 19 -19.27 5.23 -11.70
N ALA A 20 -18.47 4.26 -12.18
CA ALA A 20 -17.72 3.41 -11.28
C ALA A 20 -16.97 4.36 -10.35
N PRO A 21 -17.01 4.14 -9.02
CA PRO A 21 -16.22 4.94 -8.12
C PRO A 21 -14.77 4.87 -8.63
N ALA A 22 -14.21 6.03 -8.95
CA ALA A 22 -12.82 6.13 -9.36
C ALA A 22 -11.98 5.74 -8.14
N GLY A 23 -11.63 4.46 -8.05
CA GLY A 23 -10.71 3.96 -7.04
C GLY A 23 -9.34 4.59 -7.25
N ALA A 24 -8.69 5.00 -6.15
CA ALA A 24 -7.32 5.47 -6.21
C ALA A 24 -6.42 4.29 -6.60
N ALA A 25 -5.69 4.44 -7.71
CA ALA A 25 -4.73 3.42 -8.12
C ALA A 25 -3.70 3.20 -6.99
N PRO A 26 -3.27 1.95 -6.73
CA PRO A 26 -2.29 1.67 -5.70
C PRO A 26 -0.99 2.42 -6.01
N LEU A 27 -0.43 3.06 -4.99
CA LEU A 27 0.86 3.73 -5.06
C LEU A 27 1.96 2.67 -4.98
N ILE A 28 2.68 2.49 -6.08
CA ILE A 28 3.85 1.63 -6.14
C ILE A 28 5.07 2.54 -6.08
N MET A 29 6.02 2.24 -5.21
CA MET A 29 7.28 2.98 -5.10
C MET A 29 8.46 2.02 -5.15
N SER A 30 9.51 2.39 -5.88
CA SER A 30 10.83 1.75 -5.78
C SER A 30 11.65 2.45 -4.70
N CYS A 31 12.27 1.69 -3.82
CA CYS A 31 13.02 2.22 -2.67
C CYS A 31 14.47 1.71 -2.68
N ALA A 32 15.39 2.57 -2.21
CA ALA A 32 16.79 2.26 -1.98
C ALA A 32 17.13 2.52 -0.52
N TYR A 33 17.80 1.57 0.13
CA TYR A 33 18.25 1.70 1.52
C TYR A 33 19.30 2.81 1.65
N VAL A 34 19.17 3.61 2.72
CA VAL A 34 20.12 4.68 3.08
C VAL A 34 20.88 4.30 4.34
N ASP A 35 20.17 4.18 5.47
CA ASP A 35 20.72 3.82 6.78
C ASP A 35 19.63 3.31 7.73
N GLY A 36 20.03 2.86 8.92
CA GLY A 36 19.12 2.35 9.94
C GLY A 36 19.84 1.87 11.19
N THR A 37 19.07 1.56 12.22
CA THR A 37 19.53 1.00 13.50
C THR A 37 19.03 -0.44 13.64
N PRO A 38 19.73 -1.43 13.05
CA PRO A 38 19.38 -2.83 13.23
C PRO A 38 19.74 -3.26 14.65
N THR A 39 18.79 -3.87 15.35
CA THR A 39 19.05 -4.48 16.67
C THR A 39 19.54 -5.91 16.55
N THR A 40 19.24 -6.56 15.42
CA THR A 40 19.50 -7.99 15.20
C THR A 40 20.70 -8.29 14.30
N GLY A 41 21.51 -7.28 13.92
CA GLY A 41 22.71 -7.49 13.10
C GLY A 41 22.46 -7.97 11.66
N ASN A 42 21.21 -8.25 11.29
CA ASN A 42 20.82 -8.59 9.92
C ASN A 42 20.83 -7.32 9.06
N ARG A 43 21.78 -7.26 8.12
CA ARG A 43 21.96 -6.17 7.16
C ARG A 43 21.11 -6.33 5.88
N ASP A 44 20.23 -7.33 5.83
CA ASP A 44 19.54 -7.72 4.60
C ASP A 44 18.15 -7.07 4.44
N VAL A 45 18.01 -5.78 4.76
CA VAL A 45 16.76 -5.03 4.54
C VAL A 45 16.89 -4.18 3.28
N PHE A 46 17.09 -4.84 2.14
CA PHE A 46 16.99 -4.19 0.83
C PHE A 46 15.52 -4.15 0.41
N ILE A 47 14.71 -3.28 1.01
CA ILE A 47 13.38 -3.01 0.47
C ILE A 47 13.56 -2.39 -0.90
N ASN A 48 13.10 -3.09 -1.92
CA ASN A 48 13.21 -2.64 -3.30
C ASN A 48 11.91 -2.02 -3.79
N GLN A 49 10.78 -2.47 -3.24
CA GLN A 49 9.47 -2.00 -3.64
C GLN A 49 8.53 -1.93 -2.43
N ILE A 50 7.71 -0.89 -2.40
CA ILE A 50 6.59 -0.76 -1.47
C ILE A 50 5.34 -0.47 -2.29
N ILE A 51 4.29 -1.23 -2.02
CA ILE A 51 2.99 -1.11 -2.66
C ILE A 51 2.00 -0.70 -1.60
N ILE A 52 1.27 0.38 -1.86
CA ILE A 52 0.27 0.93 -0.94
C ILE A 52 -1.04 1.00 -1.70
N ASP A 53 -2.00 0.21 -1.25
CA ASP A 53 -3.38 0.30 -1.71
C ASP A 53 -4.17 1.00 -0.60
N SER A 54 -4.69 2.20 -0.90
CA SER A 54 -5.48 2.98 0.05
C SER A 54 -6.97 2.64 0.00
N ASP A 55 -7.45 2.06 -1.10
CA ASP A 55 -8.86 1.68 -1.27
C ASP A 55 -9.14 0.36 -0.56
N LYS A 56 -8.17 -0.55 -0.60
CA LYS A 56 -8.11 -1.73 0.24
C LYS A 56 -6.90 -1.55 1.14
N PRO A 57 -7.05 -1.00 2.37
CA PRO A 57 -5.93 -0.60 3.20
C PRO A 57 -4.93 -1.75 3.31
N MET A 58 -3.86 -1.65 2.52
CA MET A 58 -2.82 -2.63 2.39
C MET A 58 -1.49 -1.94 2.15
N ILE A 59 -0.47 -2.32 2.91
CA ILE A 59 0.92 -2.02 2.60
C ILE A 59 1.64 -3.35 2.39
N THR A 60 2.23 -3.52 1.21
CA THR A 60 3.13 -4.63 0.93
C THR A 60 4.54 -4.09 0.78
N ILE A 61 5.43 -4.52 1.67
CA ILE A 61 6.86 -4.29 1.54
C ILE A 61 7.45 -5.50 0.84
N ARG A 62 8.22 -5.25 -0.22
CA ARG A 62 8.95 -6.28 -0.96
C ARG A 62 10.44 -6.03 -0.88
N VAL A 63 11.15 -7.02 -0.36
CA VAL A 63 12.61 -7.06 -0.36
C VAL A 63 13.01 -7.92 -1.56
N ALA A 64 13.64 -7.32 -2.56
CA ALA A 64 14.18 -8.11 -3.68
C ALA A 64 15.35 -8.98 -3.17
N GLN A 65 15.51 -10.11 -3.86
CA GLN A 65 16.49 -11.13 -3.55
C GLN A 65 17.89 -10.54 -3.39
N THR A 66 18.52 -10.81 -2.26
CA THR A 66 19.98 -10.82 -2.19
C THR A 66 20.51 -12.05 -2.93
N ILE A 67 21.71 -11.95 -3.53
CA ILE A 67 22.36 -13.07 -4.22
C ILE A 67 22.39 -14.28 -3.27
N GLY A 68 21.70 -15.37 -3.65
CA GLY A 68 21.61 -16.60 -2.85
C GLY A 68 20.26 -16.87 -2.18
N THR A 69 19.26 -15.99 -2.28
CA THR A 69 17.89 -16.24 -1.78
C THR A 69 16.94 -16.62 -2.92
N THR A 70 16.09 -17.64 -2.72
CA THR A 70 15.23 -18.22 -3.78
C THR A 70 13.85 -17.57 -3.94
N ALA A 71 13.42 -16.72 -2.99
CA ALA A 71 12.16 -15.99 -3.08
C ALA A 71 12.27 -14.60 -2.43
N PRO A 72 11.63 -13.56 -3.00
CA PRO A 72 11.53 -12.26 -2.37
C PRO A 72 10.80 -12.38 -1.03
N TRP A 73 11.27 -11.65 -0.02
CA TRP A 73 10.57 -11.55 1.25
C TRP A 73 9.51 -10.47 1.16
N GLU A 74 8.28 -10.84 1.51
CA GLU A 74 7.14 -9.93 1.50
C GLU A 74 6.59 -9.75 2.93
N TRP A 75 6.43 -8.50 3.33
CA TRP A 75 5.65 -8.15 4.51
C TRP A 75 4.36 -7.49 4.06
N ILE A 76 3.25 -8.20 4.26
CA ILE A 76 1.90 -7.73 3.95
C ILE A 76 1.24 -7.27 5.24
N TYR A 77 0.78 -6.03 5.24
CA TYR A 77 -0.02 -5.42 6.29
C TYR A 77 -1.39 -5.11 5.70
N ASP A 78 -2.40 -5.86 6.07
CA ASP A 78 -3.78 -5.71 5.59
C ASP A 78 -4.81 -6.17 6.63
N ASP A 79 -5.97 -5.52 6.62
CA ASP A 79 -7.02 -5.86 7.58
C ASP A 79 -7.60 -7.28 7.34
N LEU A 80 -7.45 -7.82 6.13
CA LEU A 80 -7.97 -9.14 5.74
C LEU A 80 -7.26 -10.31 6.43
N ASN A 81 -5.96 -10.20 6.72
CA ASN A 81 -5.21 -11.27 7.40
C ASN A 81 -5.14 -11.06 8.93
N GLY A 82 -6.04 -10.26 9.50
CA GLY A 82 -6.03 -9.93 10.92
C GLY A 82 -4.87 -9.03 11.34
N ASN A 83 -4.21 -8.38 10.37
CA ASN A 83 -3.35 -7.25 10.68
C ASN A 83 -4.24 -6.02 10.90
N SER A 84 -3.67 -4.97 11.48
CA SER A 84 -4.31 -3.65 11.47
C SER A 84 -3.50 -2.77 10.56
N LEU A 85 -4.15 -1.99 9.70
CA LEU A 85 -3.51 -0.91 8.96
C LEU A 85 -4.34 0.38 9.02
N VAL A 86 -3.68 1.47 9.38
CA VAL A 86 -4.23 2.83 9.25
C VAL A 86 -3.29 3.62 8.36
N VAL A 87 -3.80 4.14 7.25
CA VAL A 87 -3.05 5.01 6.34
C VAL A 87 -3.65 6.41 6.37
N ILE A 88 -2.80 7.41 6.62
CA ILE A 88 -3.14 8.82 6.60
C ILE A 88 -2.37 9.45 5.44
N GLY A 89 -3.07 9.68 4.32
CA GLY A 89 -2.53 10.42 3.19
C GLY A 89 -2.54 11.94 3.45
N LEU A 90 -1.49 12.63 3.00
CA LEU A 90 -1.39 14.08 2.98
C LEU A 90 -1.63 14.60 1.55
N LYS A 91 -2.11 15.85 1.43
CA LYS A 91 -2.49 16.44 0.12
C LYS A 91 -1.36 16.51 -0.90
N ASP A 92 -0.11 16.62 -0.44
CA ASP A 92 1.06 16.65 -1.29
C ASP A 92 1.39 15.27 -1.88
N GLY A 93 0.81 14.19 -1.36
CA GLY A 93 1.11 12.80 -1.69
C GLY A 93 2.13 12.15 -0.76
N SER A 94 2.50 12.84 0.33
CA SER A 94 3.15 12.23 1.49
C SER A 94 2.13 11.36 2.25
N PHE A 95 2.59 10.41 3.05
CA PHE A 95 1.70 9.63 3.91
C PHE A 95 2.37 9.21 5.20
N ALA A 96 1.55 8.96 6.22
CA ALA A 96 1.94 8.21 7.41
C ALA A 96 1.05 6.98 7.52
N ALA A 97 1.60 5.85 7.95
CA ALA A 97 0.81 4.67 8.22
C ALA A 97 1.29 3.98 9.49
N SER A 98 0.36 3.35 10.21
CA SER A 98 0.65 2.46 11.32
C SER A 98 0.04 1.10 11.04
N ALA A 99 0.81 0.05 11.30
CA ALA A 99 0.36 -1.30 11.07
C ALA A 99 0.74 -2.24 12.22
N THR A 100 -0.05 -3.29 12.43
CA THR A 100 0.28 -4.35 13.39
C THR A 100 0.23 -5.69 12.70
N ARG A 101 1.32 -6.47 12.74
CA ARG A 101 1.42 -7.82 12.17
C ARG A 101 2.02 -8.79 13.17
N SER A 102 1.31 -9.87 13.47
CA SER A 102 1.75 -10.91 14.41
C SER A 102 2.26 -10.35 15.76
N GLY A 103 1.59 -9.31 16.28
CA GLY A 103 1.96 -8.62 17.53
C GLY A 103 3.14 -7.63 17.42
N SER A 104 3.75 -7.49 16.24
CA SER A 104 4.76 -6.47 15.96
C SER A 104 4.10 -5.22 15.39
N VAL A 105 4.39 -4.07 16.00
CA VAL A 105 3.86 -2.77 15.54
C VAL A 105 4.87 -2.19 14.55
N SER A 106 4.38 -1.64 13.46
CA SER A 106 5.15 -0.99 12.40
C SER A 106 4.61 0.40 12.13
N SER A 107 5.48 1.34 11.77
CA SER A 107 5.07 2.64 11.26
C SER A 107 5.85 3.00 10.00
N PHE A 108 5.18 3.72 9.12
CA PHE A 108 5.68 4.16 7.83
C PHE A 108 5.47 5.66 7.71
N ILE A 109 6.51 6.40 7.35
CA ILE A 109 6.41 7.84 7.11
C ILE A 109 7.12 8.13 5.80
N TYR A 110 6.36 8.54 4.79
CA TYR A 110 6.88 8.95 3.50
C TYR A 110 6.67 10.45 3.29
N THR A 111 7.74 11.14 2.90
CA THR A 111 7.72 12.56 2.55
C THR A 111 8.02 12.70 1.06
N LYS A 112 7.00 13.04 0.26
CA LYS A 112 7.14 13.16 -1.19
C LYS A 112 8.16 14.21 -1.64
N PRO A 113 8.26 15.41 -1.02
CA PRO A 113 9.27 16.40 -1.42
C PRO A 113 10.71 15.91 -1.34
N SER A 114 11.04 15.09 -0.34
CA SER A 114 12.38 14.53 -0.16
C SER A 114 12.55 13.14 -0.79
N GLY A 115 11.44 12.49 -1.14
CA GLY A 115 11.42 11.07 -1.52
C GLY A 115 11.85 10.15 -0.38
N VAL A 116 11.88 10.62 0.88
CA VAL A 116 12.37 9.81 1.99
C VAL A 116 11.22 9.04 2.61
N LEU A 117 11.44 7.74 2.81
CA LEU A 117 10.60 6.89 3.63
C LEU A 117 11.36 6.43 4.87
N ILE A 118 10.70 6.50 6.01
CA ILE A 118 11.14 5.85 7.24
C ILE A 118 10.17 4.71 7.54
N TRP A 119 10.70 3.51 7.69
CA TRP A 119 9.96 2.37 8.22
C TRP A 119 10.57 1.98 9.57
N SER A 120 9.73 1.94 10.60
CA SER A 120 10.14 1.45 11.91
C SER A 120 9.22 0.35 12.38
N PHE A 121 9.76 -0.59 13.13
CA PHE A 121 8.98 -1.67 13.71
C PHE A 121 9.58 -2.19 15.00
N THR A 122 8.74 -2.79 15.83
CA THR A 122 9.18 -3.45 17.06
C THR A 122 9.33 -4.94 16.84
N THR A 123 10.43 -5.50 17.32
CA THR A 123 10.65 -6.95 17.42
C THR A 123 10.82 -7.34 18.88
N ARG A 124 10.91 -8.64 19.16
CA ARG A 124 11.30 -9.15 20.49
C ARG A 124 12.69 -8.68 20.94
N TYR A 125 13.52 -8.19 20.04
CA TYR A 125 14.91 -7.77 20.30
C TYR A 125 15.06 -6.27 20.51
N GLY A 126 14.01 -5.49 20.24
CA GLY A 126 14.03 -4.03 20.32
C GLY A 126 13.29 -3.38 19.16
N ALA A 127 13.30 -2.05 19.18
CA ALA A 127 12.77 -1.22 18.11
C ALA A 127 13.84 -1.04 17.02
N GLU A 128 13.43 -1.19 15.77
CA GLU A 128 14.26 -0.98 14.59
C GLU A 128 13.67 0.14 13.75
N ALA A 129 14.53 0.91 13.09
CA ALA A 129 14.15 1.95 12.16
C ALA A 129 15.11 1.98 10.97
N TYR A 130 14.54 2.07 9.79
CA TYR A 130 15.24 2.05 8.51
C TYR A 130 14.78 3.24 7.67
N ARG A 131 15.74 3.89 7.02
CA ARG A 131 15.52 5.02 6.12
C ARG A 131 15.81 4.59 4.69
N PHE A 132 14.92 4.98 3.79
CA PHE A 132 14.99 4.69 2.37
C PHE A 132 14.79 5.97 1.57
N THR A 133 15.38 6.01 0.38
CA THR A 133 14.99 6.94 -0.68
C THR A 133 14.10 6.20 -1.65
N CYS A 134 12.85 6.65 -1.79
CA CYS A 134 11.82 6.05 -2.62
C CYS A 134 11.40 6.98 -3.76
N ARG A 135 10.98 6.39 -4.87
CA ARG A 135 10.43 7.08 -6.05
C ARG A 135 9.18 6.32 -6.52
N PRO A 136 8.05 7.01 -6.77
CA PRO A 136 6.90 6.41 -7.45
C PRO A 136 7.26 5.89 -8.85
#